data_AF-A0A3P7FX48-F1
#
_entry.id   AF-A0A3P7FX48-F1
#
_cell.length_a   1.000
_cell.length_b   1.000
_cell.length_c   1.000
_cell.angle_alpha   90.00
_cell.angle_beta   90.00
_cell.angle_gamma   90.00
#
_symmetry.space_group_name_H-M   'P 1'
#
loop_
_entity.id
_entity.type
_entity.pdbx_description
1 polymer ?
#
loop_
_entity_poly.entity_id
_entity_poly.type
_entity_poly.pdbx_seq_one_letter_code
_entity_poly.pdbx_strand_id
1 'polypeptide(L)'
;MEFKLILANARGGWWDRLALNFDAHLKDKDSAMKAVIAGLKDPVLGDKDRLSLQDRGRKLCSGWKGPLEEEDLEKINIKGSVVGKNLGESRINRFLINKNGVSYECSVEEVALDHYLRKKGFKEGVHAEGAIWHTIFGLLFYDVIFDSAVENVWFSETQMNPADLNSRTFYVNRQDLFELRFKEIEEADFDDLLLEMERTYNNYYGITNSEITWNCFTDFEQIKRFMICCPIAVLCAIIRRLITDYRNCRSGFPDLTIWNDEKKLLAVVEVKGPGDKLSTKQRLWLSFFKNQNIMAHVCHVSARNPRKLD
;
A
#
# COMPACT_ATOMS: atom_id res chain seq x y z
N MET A 1 24.04 1.84 -28.35
CA MET A 1 22.68 2.38 -28.50
C MET A 1 21.86 1.91 -27.31
N GLU A 2 21.73 2.73 -26.27
CA GLU A 2 20.90 2.37 -25.12
C GLU A 2 19.43 2.45 -25.56
N PHE A 3 18.73 1.32 -25.64
CA PHE A 3 17.29 1.29 -25.91
C PHE A 3 16.55 1.94 -24.74
N LYS A 4 16.21 3.23 -24.86
CA LYS A 4 15.53 4.01 -23.81
C LYS A 4 14.02 4.11 -23.98
N LEU A 5 13.49 3.82 -25.17
CA LEU A 5 12.09 4.13 -25.53
C LEU A 5 11.09 3.03 -25.16
N ILE A 6 11.52 1.78 -25.06
CA ILE A 6 10.64 0.63 -24.89
C ILE A 6 10.82 0.03 -23.49
N LEU A 7 9.71 -0.34 -22.85
CA LEU A 7 9.68 -0.99 -21.53
C LEU A 7 10.44 -0.19 -20.45
N ALA A 8 10.26 1.12 -20.44
CA ALA A 8 10.82 2.04 -19.44
C ALA A 8 10.62 1.52 -18.00
N ASN A 9 9.43 0.98 -17.70
CA ASN A 9 9.08 0.42 -16.38
C ASN A 9 9.82 -0.88 -16.02
N ALA A 10 10.51 -1.54 -16.94
CA ALA A 10 11.29 -2.76 -16.69
C ALA A 10 12.76 -2.46 -16.33
N ARG A 11 13.24 -1.22 -16.58
CA ARG A 11 14.64 -0.83 -16.40
C ARG A 11 15.15 -1.06 -14.98
N GLY A 12 14.29 -0.87 -13.97
CA GLY A 12 14.66 -1.12 -12.58
C GLY A 12 15.02 -2.58 -12.31
N GLY A 13 14.20 -3.50 -12.82
CA GLY A 13 14.49 -4.94 -12.77
C GLY A 13 15.73 -5.31 -13.59
N TRP A 14 15.99 -4.64 -14.71
CA TRP A 14 17.19 -4.87 -15.52
C TRP A 14 18.47 -4.43 -14.79
N TRP A 15 18.47 -3.25 -14.15
CA TRP A 15 19.59 -2.80 -13.33
C TRP A 15 19.84 -3.74 -12.15
N ASP A 16 18.77 -4.16 -11.46
CA ASP A 16 18.88 -5.09 -10.33
C ASP A 16 19.46 -6.45 -10.78
N ARG A 17 18.97 -6.97 -11.91
CA ARG A 17 19.47 -8.23 -12.47
C ARG A 17 20.89 -8.12 -12.99
N LEU A 18 21.26 -6.99 -13.60
CA LEU A 18 22.62 -6.73 -14.06
C LEU A 18 23.60 -6.74 -12.87
N ALA A 19 23.29 -6.00 -11.81
CA ALA A 19 24.11 -5.97 -10.60
C ALA A 19 24.17 -7.35 -9.91
N LEU A 20 23.06 -8.11 -9.89
CA LEU A 20 23.05 -9.50 -9.42
C LEU A 20 23.99 -10.38 -10.23
N ASN A 21 23.94 -10.29 -11.56
CA ASN A 21 24.77 -11.12 -12.43
C ASN A 21 26.26 -10.82 -12.24
N PHE A 22 26.65 -9.55 -12.13
CA PHE A 22 28.03 -9.17 -11.83
C PHE A 22 28.51 -9.78 -10.50
N ASP A 23 27.71 -9.66 -9.44
CA ASP A 23 28.08 -10.16 -8.10
C ASP A 23 28.09 -11.69 -8.02
N ALA A 24 26.93 -12.33 -8.27
CA ALA A 24 26.73 -13.75 -7.99
C ALA A 24 27.32 -14.68 -9.06
N HIS A 25 27.35 -14.24 -10.32
CA HIS A 25 27.73 -15.11 -11.44
C HIS A 25 29.11 -14.77 -12.00
N LEU A 26 29.46 -13.49 -12.12
CA LEU A 26 30.79 -13.07 -12.60
C LEU A 26 31.79 -12.81 -11.46
N LYS A 27 31.33 -12.80 -10.21
CA LYS A 27 32.16 -12.55 -9.01
C LYS A 27 32.90 -11.20 -9.06
N ASP A 28 32.31 -10.22 -9.73
CA ASP A 28 32.85 -8.87 -9.90
C ASP A 28 32.00 -7.87 -9.10
N LYS A 29 32.38 -7.68 -7.83
CA LYS A 29 31.69 -6.75 -6.92
C LYS A 29 31.82 -5.30 -7.34
N ASP A 30 32.93 -4.92 -7.98
CA ASP A 30 33.16 -3.53 -8.41
C ASP A 30 32.23 -3.16 -9.55
N SER A 31 32.09 -4.04 -10.55
CA SER A 31 31.13 -3.85 -11.64
C SER A 31 29.68 -3.94 -11.13
N ALA A 32 29.39 -4.81 -10.17
CA ALA A 32 28.08 -4.86 -9.52
C ALA A 32 27.74 -3.53 -8.83
N MET A 33 28.69 -2.95 -8.09
CA MET A 33 28.50 -1.67 -7.41
C MET A 33 28.36 -0.50 -8.39
N LYS A 34 29.15 -0.49 -9.48
CA LYS A 34 29.00 0.49 -10.57
C LYS A 34 27.61 0.40 -11.21
N ALA A 35 27.09 -0.80 -11.43
CA ALA A 35 25.73 -1.01 -11.95
C ALA A 35 24.65 -0.49 -10.99
N VAL A 36 24.80 -0.71 -9.67
CA VAL A 36 23.89 -0.15 -8.66
C VAL A 36 23.89 1.39 -8.71
N ILE A 37 25.07 2.02 -8.70
CA ILE A 37 25.20 3.48 -8.73
C ILE A 37 24.64 4.06 -10.04
N ALA A 38 24.90 3.41 -11.18
CA ALA A 38 24.35 3.83 -12.47
C ALA A 38 22.83 3.71 -12.51
N GLY A 39 22.27 2.60 -12.01
CA GLY A 39 20.82 2.42 -11.91
C GLY A 39 20.15 3.46 -11.02
N LEU A 40 20.75 3.82 -9.89
CA LEU A 40 20.22 4.88 -9.02
C LEU A 40 20.23 6.27 -9.66
N LYS A 41 21.02 6.51 -10.70
CA LYS A 41 21.03 7.75 -11.48
C LYS A 41 20.05 7.74 -12.66
N ASP A 42 19.44 6.60 -12.96
CA ASP A 42 18.48 6.48 -14.06
C ASP A 42 17.16 7.18 -13.67
N PRO A 43 16.73 8.24 -14.37
CA PRO A 43 15.59 9.05 -13.97
C PRO A 43 14.25 8.30 -14.10
N VAL A 44 14.21 7.20 -14.86
CA VAL A 44 12.97 6.45 -15.13
C VAL A 44 12.60 5.53 -13.96
N LEU A 45 13.56 5.16 -13.11
CA LEU A 45 13.32 4.23 -12.01
C LEU A 45 12.39 4.84 -10.96
N GLY A 46 11.32 4.12 -10.63
CA GLY A 46 10.44 4.45 -9.50
C GLY A 46 11.07 4.04 -8.17
N ASP A 47 10.51 4.54 -7.06
CA ASP A 47 11.05 4.36 -5.71
C ASP A 47 11.31 2.91 -5.33
N LYS A 48 10.43 1.97 -5.74
CA LYS A 48 10.60 0.52 -5.49
C LYS A 48 11.93 0.02 -6.03
N ASP A 49 12.24 0.35 -7.27
CA ASP A 49 13.43 -0.16 -7.93
C ASP A 49 14.69 0.53 -7.41
N ARG A 50 14.61 1.84 -7.12
CA ARG A 50 15.68 2.58 -6.47
C ARG A 50 16.02 1.97 -5.10
N LEU A 51 15.02 1.70 -4.28
CA LEU A 51 15.23 1.10 -2.97
C LEU A 51 15.73 -0.35 -3.06
N SER A 52 15.25 -1.13 -4.04
CA SER A 52 15.77 -2.49 -4.29
C SER A 52 17.26 -2.48 -4.66
N LEU A 53 17.67 -1.54 -5.52
CA LEU A 53 19.08 -1.35 -5.89
C LEU A 53 19.93 -0.89 -4.70
N GLN A 54 19.41 0.01 -3.87
CA GLN A 54 20.09 0.43 -2.65
C GLN A 54 20.32 -0.75 -1.69
N ASP A 55 19.33 -1.61 -1.48
CA ASP A 55 19.52 -2.82 -0.66
C ASP A 55 20.57 -3.77 -1.23
N ARG A 56 20.65 -3.88 -2.56
CA ARG A 56 21.71 -4.64 -3.22
C ARG A 56 23.08 -4.02 -2.98
N GLY A 57 23.22 -2.70 -3.15
CA GLY A 57 24.47 -2.01 -2.87
C GLY A 57 24.94 -2.18 -1.42
N ARG A 58 24.03 -2.14 -0.44
CA ARG A 58 24.34 -2.41 0.98
C ARG A 58 24.84 -3.83 1.23
N LYS A 59 24.35 -4.82 0.47
CA LYS A 59 24.85 -6.21 0.53
C LYS A 59 26.23 -6.36 -0.10
N LEU A 60 26.53 -5.57 -1.13
CA LEU A 60 27.85 -5.56 -1.80
C LEU A 60 28.92 -4.88 -0.93
N CYS A 61 28.55 -3.76 -0.30
CA CYS A 61 29.42 -2.95 0.55
C CYS A 61 28.68 -2.54 1.82
N SER A 62 28.99 -3.20 2.95
CA SER A 62 28.29 -3.00 4.23
C SER A 62 28.39 -1.57 4.80
N GLY A 63 29.42 -0.82 4.43
CA GLY A 63 29.59 0.59 4.82
C GLY A 63 28.84 1.60 3.94
N TRP A 64 28.34 1.17 2.78
CA TRP A 64 27.62 2.07 1.88
C TRP A 64 26.13 2.10 2.22
N LYS A 65 25.63 3.25 2.68
CA LYS A 65 24.23 3.42 3.08
C LYS A 65 23.27 3.64 1.91
N GLY A 66 23.78 4.16 0.80
CA GLY A 66 22.98 4.62 -0.35
C GLY A 66 22.37 6.01 -0.16
N PRO A 67 21.80 6.59 -1.23
CA PRO A 67 21.29 7.96 -1.24
C PRO A 67 19.86 8.13 -0.71
N LEU A 68 19.07 7.06 -0.59
CA LEU A 68 17.69 7.15 -0.11
C LEU A 68 17.67 6.99 1.41
N GLU A 69 16.98 7.90 2.08
CA GLU A 69 16.70 7.81 3.51
C GLU A 69 15.57 6.80 3.74
N GLU A 70 15.75 5.91 4.72
CA GLU A 70 14.71 5.01 5.22
C GLU A 70 14.60 5.22 6.71
N GLU A 71 13.39 5.46 7.19
CA GLU A 71 13.15 5.54 8.62
C GLU A 71 13.00 4.16 9.25
N ASP A 72 13.46 4.03 10.50
CA ASP A 72 13.17 2.86 11.30
C ASP A 72 11.67 2.76 11.55
N LEU A 73 11.10 1.62 11.15
CA LEU A 73 9.70 1.29 11.35
C LEU A 73 9.51 0.67 12.72
N GLU A 74 8.53 1.17 13.48
CA GLU A 74 8.16 0.59 14.76
C GLU A 74 7.66 -0.85 14.57
N LYS A 75 8.01 -1.74 15.51
CA LYS A 75 7.63 -3.15 15.50
C LYS A 75 6.90 -3.50 16.77
N ILE A 76 5.70 -4.05 16.62
CA ILE A 76 4.89 -4.57 17.72
C ILE A 76 4.90 -6.09 17.62
N ASN A 77 5.09 -6.77 18.75
CA ASN A 77 5.05 -8.23 18.81
C ASN A 77 3.79 -8.66 19.57
N ILE A 78 2.97 -9.49 18.93
CA ILE A 78 1.81 -10.12 19.56
C ILE A 78 1.91 -11.64 19.49
N LYS A 79 1.09 -12.32 20.28
CA LYS A 79 1.01 -13.78 20.34
C LYS A 79 -0.38 -14.21 19.90
N GLY A 80 -0.44 -15.13 18.93
CA GLY A 80 -1.65 -15.82 18.51
C GLY A 80 -1.59 -17.30 18.87
N SER A 81 -2.71 -17.89 19.26
CA SER A 81 -2.82 -19.35 19.46
C SER A 81 -2.86 -20.03 18.10
N VAL A 82 -1.93 -20.95 17.81
CA VAL A 82 -1.84 -21.61 16.49
C VAL A 82 -2.68 -22.89 16.49
N VAL A 83 -3.50 -23.08 15.46
CA VAL A 83 -4.07 -24.41 15.15
C VAL A 83 -2.90 -25.25 14.63
N GLY A 84 -2.57 -26.37 15.29
CA GLY A 84 -1.31 -27.10 15.09
C GLY A 84 -0.85 -27.27 13.63
N LYS A 85 0.47 -27.41 13.41
CA LYS A 85 1.16 -27.37 12.10
C LYS A 85 0.73 -28.41 11.03
N ASN A 86 -0.36 -29.15 11.20
CA ASN A 86 -0.79 -30.24 10.32
C ASN A 86 -1.92 -29.80 9.38
N LEU A 87 -1.65 -28.88 8.46
CA LEU A 87 -2.61 -28.46 7.42
C LEU A 87 -2.00 -28.60 6.02
N GLY A 88 -1.86 -29.83 5.54
CA GLY A 88 -1.63 -30.17 4.12
C GLY A 88 -0.45 -29.47 3.42
N GLU A 89 -0.45 -29.52 2.08
CA GLU A 89 0.60 -28.93 1.23
C GLU A 89 0.61 -27.39 1.24
N SER A 90 -0.49 -26.75 1.67
CA SER A 90 -0.58 -25.29 1.77
C SER A 90 -0.04 -24.78 3.11
N ARG A 91 1.15 -24.19 3.11
CA ARG A 91 1.83 -23.62 4.30
C ARG A 91 1.18 -22.33 4.85
N ILE A 92 -0.14 -22.27 4.95
CA ILE A 92 -0.84 -21.11 5.52
C ILE A 92 -0.98 -21.34 7.02
N ASN A 93 -0.30 -20.52 7.83
CA ASN A 93 -0.45 -20.55 9.28
C ASN A 93 -1.87 -20.08 9.65
N ARG A 94 -2.63 -20.92 10.35
CA ARG A 94 -3.94 -20.56 10.89
C ARG A 94 -3.90 -20.41 12.41
N PHE A 95 -4.67 -19.44 12.91
CA PHE A 95 -4.69 -19.06 14.32
C PHE A 95 -6.09 -19.18 14.90
N LEU A 96 -6.19 -19.21 16.23
CA LEU A 96 -7.46 -19.16 16.96
C LEU A 96 -7.60 -17.81 17.67
N ILE A 97 -8.72 -17.15 17.42
CA ILE A 97 -9.22 -16.05 18.24
C ILE A 97 -10.48 -16.50 18.97
N ASN A 98 -10.62 -16.10 20.24
CA ASN A 98 -11.86 -16.32 20.97
C ASN A 98 -12.75 -15.08 20.83
N LYS A 99 -13.96 -15.23 20.30
CA LYS A 99 -14.99 -14.17 20.25
C LYS A 99 -16.22 -14.69 20.99
N ASN A 100 -16.63 -13.99 22.05
CA ASN A 100 -17.80 -14.32 22.86
C ASN A 100 -17.81 -15.77 23.37
N GLY A 101 -16.66 -16.28 23.81
CA GLY A 101 -16.53 -17.64 24.33
C GLY A 101 -16.33 -18.71 23.26
N VAL A 102 -16.56 -18.40 21.98
CA VAL A 102 -16.39 -19.33 20.86
C VAL A 102 -15.02 -19.10 20.20
N SER A 103 -14.27 -20.18 19.98
CA SER A 103 -12.98 -20.14 19.28
C SER A 103 -13.21 -20.28 17.78
N TYR A 104 -12.67 -19.33 17.01
CA TYR A 104 -12.74 -19.31 15.55
C TYR A 104 -11.34 -19.41 14.96
N GLU A 105 -11.21 -20.24 13.93
CA GLU A 105 -10.01 -20.27 13.10
C GLU A 105 -9.96 -19.03 12.19
N CYS A 106 -8.80 -18.39 12.11
CA CYS A 106 -8.63 -17.09 11.48
C CYS A 106 -7.22 -16.92 10.89
N SER A 107 -7.05 -15.89 10.06
CA SER A 107 -5.76 -15.51 9.50
C SER A 107 -4.86 -14.80 10.52
N VAL A 108 -3.60 -14.54 10.15
CA VAL A 108 -2.67 -13.80 11.02
C VAL A 108 -3.08 -12.32 11.16
N GLU A 109 -3.66 -11.76 10.11
CA GLU A 109 -4.17 -10.39 10.04
C GLU A 109 -5.39 -10.21 10.93
N GLU A 110 -6.29 -11.21 10.99
CA GLU A 110 -7.43 -11.19 11.91
C GLU A 110 -7.02 -11.24 13.39
N VAL A 111 -5.93 -11.96 13.72
CA VAL A 111 -5.35 -11.94 15.09
C VAL A 111 -4.85 -10.54 15.44
N ALA A 112 -4.16 -9.89 14.50
CA ALA A 112 -3.67 -8.52 14.69
C ALA A 112 -4.84 -7.54 14.82
N LEU A 113 -5.83 -7.60 13.94
CA LEU A 113 -7.02 -6.76 13.99
C LEU A 113 -7.75 -6.92 15.33
N ASP A 114 -8.03 -8.15 15.78
CA ASP A 114 -8.64 -8.43 17.09
C ASP A 114 -7.85 -7.82 18.26
N HIS A 115 -6.52 -7.90 18.20
CA HIS A 115 -5.64 -7.28 19.20
C HIS A 115 -5.83 -5.76 19.26
N TYR A 116 -5.85 -5.07 18.11
CA TYR A 116 -5.99 -3.61 18.08
C TYR A 116 -7.36 -3.15 18.59
N LEU A 117 -8.42 -3.82 18.12
CA LEU A 117 -9.80 -3.50 18.50
C LEU A 117 -10.04 -3.73 20.01
N ARG A 118 -9.46 -4.78 20.60
CA ARG A 118 -9.68 -5.09 22.02
C ARG A 118 -8.73 -4.39 22.98
N LYS A 119 -7.48 -4.17 22.59
CA LYS A 119 -6.40 -3.82 23.53
C LYS A 119 -5.71 -2.50 23.23
N LYS A 120 -5.88 -1.93 22.05
CA LYS A 120 -5.19 -0.69 21.63
C LYS A 120 -6.13 0.51 21.46
N GLY A 121 -7.41 0.33 21.79
CA GLY A 121 -8.38 1.43 21.83
C GLY A 121 -8.89 1.88 20.46
N PHE A 122 -8.63 1.11 19.40
CA PHE A 122 -9.29 1.28 18.10
C PHE A 122 -10.71 0.71 18.15
N LYS A 123 -11.63 1.25 17.35
CA LYS A 123 -13.03 0.82 17.29
C LYS A 123 -13.35 0.01 16.05
N GLU A 124 -12.71 0.37 14.94
CA GLU A 124 -12.93 -0.23 13.64
C GLU A 124 -11.61 -0.46 12.92
N GLY A 125 -11.68 -1.31 11.90
CA GLY A 125 -10.57 -1.58 11.04
C GLY A 125 -10.91 -2.61 9.99
N VAL A 126 -10.19 -2.55 8.88
CA VAL A 126 -10.36 -3.45 7.75
C VAL A 126 -9.04 -4.11 7.41
N HIS A 127 -9.10 -5.39 7.06
CA HIS A 127 -8.03 -6.10 6.37
C HIS A 127 -8.30 -6.00 4.87
N ALA A 128 -7.81 -4.94 4.25
CA ALA A 128 -8.15 -4.58 2.87
C ALA A 128 -6.93 -4.13 2.04
N GLU A 129 -5.72 -4.22 2.59
CA GLU A 129 -4.49 -3.74 1.94
C GLU A 129 -4.69 -2.32 1.35
N GLY A 130 -4.52 -2.18 0.03
CA GLY A 130 -4.75 -0.93 -0.69
C GLY A 130 -6.21 -0.62 -1.02
N ALA A 131 -7.13 -1.59 -0.95
CA ALA A 131 -8.49 -1.44 -1.48
C ALA A 131 -9.26 -0.28 -0.81
N ILE A 132 -9.02 -0.03 0.47
CA ILE A 132 -9.57 1.13 1.19
C ILE A 132 -9.12 2.44 0.54
N TRP A 133 -7.82 2.62 0.33
CA TRP A 133 -7.23 3.84 -0.24
C TRP A 133 -7.64 4.04 -1.69
N HIS A 134 -7.68 2.97 -2.48
CA HIS A 134 -8.16 2.99 -3.86
C HIS A 134 -9.66 3.32 -3.94
N THR A 135 -10.47 2.82 -3.00
CA THR A 135 -11.91 3.14 -2.94
C THR A 135 -12.14 4.61 -2.61
N ILE A 136 -11.42 5.16 -1.63
CA ILE A 136 -11.51 6.60 -1.31
C ILE A 136 -11.05 7.46 -2.49
N PHE A 137 -9.94 7.08 -3.14
CA PHE A 137 -9.50 7.73 -4.38
C PHE A 137 -10.58 7.70 -5.46
N GLY A 138 -11.15 6.52 -5.73
CA GLY A 138 -12.19 6.34 -6.72
C GLY A 138 -13.45 7.15 -6.43
N LEU A 139 -13.85 7.29 -5.16
CA LEU A 139 -15.02 8.09 -4.76
C LEU A 139 -14.79 9.59 -4.94
N LEU A 140 -13.58 10.07 -4.67
CA LEU A 140 -13.22 11.49 -4.74
C LEU A 140 -12.87 11.96 -6.17
N PHE A 141 -12.42 11.06 -7.04
CA PHE A 141 -11.90 11.39 -8.36
C PHE A 141 -12.59 10.60 -9.49
N TYR A 142 -13.79 10.06 -9.25
CA TYR A 142 -14.46 9.16 -10.22
C TYR A 142 -14.53 9.76 -11.63
N ASP A 143 -15.02 11.00 -11.72
CA ASP A 143 -15.17 11.75 -12.96
C ASP A 143 -13.84 12.09 -13.63
N VAL A 144 -12.74 12.22 -12.86
CA VAL A 144 -11.39 12.44 -13.40
C VAL A 144 -10.78 11.13 -13.91
N ILE A 145 -10.91 10.04 -13.14
CA ILE A 145 -10.38 8.71 -13.50
C ILE A 145 -11.09 8.18 -14.75
N PHE A 146 -12.41 8.25 -14.75
CA PHE A 146 -13.29 7.70 -15.77
C PHE A 146 -13.72 8.73 -16.82
N ASP A 147 -13.00 9.85 -16.93
CA ASP A 147 -13.26 10.88 -17.93
C ASP A 147 -13.20 10.30 -19.35
N SER A 148 -14.35 10.30 -20.02
CA SER A 148 -14.51 9.85 -21.40
C SER A 148 -13.89 10.79 -22.44
N ALA A 149 -13.59 12.05 -22.07
CA ALA A 149 -13.00 13.04 -22.96
C ALA A 149 -11.49 12.86 -23.16
N VAL A 150 -10.82 12.06 -22.33
CA VAL A 150 -9.38 11.78 -22.50
C VAL A 150 -9.17 10.89 -23.71
N GLU A 151 -8.41 11.39 -24.70
CA GLU A 151 -8.15 10.68 -25.94
C GLU A 151 -7.25 9.44 -25.74
N ASN A 152 -7.44 8.43 -26.59
CA ASN A 152 -6.56 7.26 -26.72
C ASN A 152 -6.39 6.39 -25.45
N VAL A 153 -7.34 6.44 -24.52
CA VAL A 153 -7.33 5.58 -23.31
C VAL A 153 -8.55 4.65 -23.23
N TRP A 154 -9.56 4.89 -24.05
CA TRP A 154 -10.79 4.10 -24.17
C TRP A 154 -10.91 3.52 -25.59
N PHE A 155 -10.96 2.20 -25.69
CA PHE A 155 -10.95 1.37 -26.90
C PHE A 155 -12.13 0.39 -26.95
N SER A 156 -12.81 0.15 -25.84
CA SER A 156 -14.06 -0.62 -25.79
C SER A 156 -14.99 -0.16 -24.66
N GLU A 157 -16.29 -0.40 -24.82
CA GLU A 157 -17.33 -0.12 -23.82
C GLU A 157 -17.23 -1.02 -22.57
N THR A 158 -16.42 -2.09 -22.63
CA THR A 158 -16.23 -3.06 -21.55
C THR A 158 -14.96 -2.81 -20.72
N GLN A 159 -14.23 -1.73 -21.00
CA GLN A 159 -13.06 -1.38 -20.21
C GLN A 159 -13.45 -0.96 -18.79
N MET A 160 -12.79 -1.56 -17.80
CA MET A 160 -12.98 -1.22 -16.38
C MET A 160 -12.06 -0.09 -15.90
N ASN A 161 -11.14 0.37 -16.76
CA ASN A 161 -10.17 1.42 -16.47
C ASN A 161 -9.62 2.05 -17.75
N PRO A 162 -9.13 3.31 -17.69
CA PRO A 162 -8.45 3.89 -18.83
C PRO A 162 -7.13 3.15 -19.07
N ALA A 163 -6.74 3.00 -20.34
CA ALA A 163 -5.58 2.21 -20.73
C ALA A 163 -4.25 2.76 -20.19
N ASP A 164 -4.21 4.05 -19.85
CA ASP A 164 -3.04 4.71 -19.28
C ASP A 164 -2.93 4.60 -17.76
N LEU A 165 -3.94 4.08 -17.05
CA LEU A 165 -3.97 3.98 -15.58
C LEU A 165 -2.67 3.43 -14.98
N ASN A 166 -2.14 2.35 -15.53
CA ASN A 166 -0.92 1.70 -15.04
C ASN A 166 0.37 2.34 -15.59
N SER A 167 0.39 3.65 -15.76
CA SER A 167 1.54 4.41 -16.26
C SER A 167 1.60 5.80 -15.64
N ARG A 168 2.73 6.50 -15.82
CA ARG A 168 2.87 7.89 -15.39
C ARG A 168 2.05 8.86 -16.25
N THR A 169 1.65 8.46 -17.46
CA THR A 169 0.82 9.33 -18.30
C THR A 169 -0.59 9.48 -17.77
N PHE A 170 -1.06 8.57 -16.89
CA PHE A 170 -2.35 8.71 -16.21
C PHE A 170 -2.51 10.08 -15.53
N TYR A 171 -1.51 10.45 -14.71
CA TYR A 171 -1.47 11.75 -14.06
C TYR A 171 -1.14 12.86 -15.05
N VAL A 172 -0.12 12.69 -15.92
CA VAL A 172 0.30 13.75 -16.86
C VAL A 172 -0.83 14.18 -17.78
N ASN A 173 -1.63 13.26 -18.31
CA ASN A 173 -2.73 13.54 -19.23
C ASN A 173 -3.92 14.24 -18.55
N ARG A 174 -4.00 14.20 -17.21
CA ARG A 174 -5.10 14.75 -16.41
C ARG A 174 -4.59 15.70 -15.33
N GLN A 175 -3.39 16.24 -15.49
CA GLN A 175 -2.69 16.95 -14.41
C GLN A 175 -3.52 18.12 -13.90
N ASP A 176 -4.02 18.97 -14.82
CA ASP A 176 -4.82 20.13 -14.45
C ASP A 176 -6.12 19.75 -13.72
N LEU A 177 -6.79 18.65 -14.13
CA LEU A 177 -7.99 18.14 -13.47
C LEU A 177 -7.70 17.61 -12.07
N PHE A 178 -6.61 16.86 -11.91
CA PHE A 178 -6.18 16.38 -10.60
C PHE A 178 -5.82 17.54 -9.66
N GLU A 179 -5.02 18.50 -10.12
CA GLU A 179 -4.61 19.65 -9.31
C GLU A 179 -5.78 20.52 -8.91
N LEU A 180 -6.74 20.75 -9.82
CA LEU A 180 -7.97 21.45 -9.50
C LEU A 180 -8.78 20.71 -8.42
N ARG A 181 -9.02 19.40 -8.60
CA ARG A 181 -9.78 18.60 -7.62
C ARG A 181 -9.08 18.52 -6.26
N PHE A 182 -7.76 18.44 -6.19
CA PHE A 182 -7.05 18.51 -4.91
C PHE A 182 -7.31 19.83 -4.19
N LYS A 183 -7.27 20.95 -4.92
CA LYS A 183 -7.57 22.26 -4.35
C LYS A 183 -9.01 22.32 -3.84
N GLU A 184 -9.97 21.84 -4.62
CA GLU A 184 -11.39 21.75 -4.21
C GLU A 184 -11.54 20.95 -2.91
N ILE A 185 -10.90 19.77 -2.82
CA ILE A 185 -10.93 18.92 -1.62
C ILE A 185 -10.31 19.61 -0.41
N GLU A 186 -9.19 20.32 -0.58
CA GLU A 186 -8.49 21.02 0.51
C GLU A 186 -9.24 22.26 1.00
N GLU A 187 -10.03 22.91 0.14
CA GLU A 187 -10.82 24.11 0.45
C GLU A 187 -12.27 23.80 0.87
N ALA A 188 -12.77 22.58 0.63
CA ALA A 188 -14.14 22.19 0.93
C ALA A 188 -14.44 22.14 2.44
N ASP A 189 -15.69 22.44 2.79
CA ASP A 189 -16.23 22.01 4.07
C ASP A 189 -16.29 20.48 4.13
N PHE A 190 -15.99 19.91 5.30
CA PHE A 190 -15.91 18.46 5.46
C PHE A 190 -17.24 17.75 5.19
N ASP A 191 -18.37 18.36 5.57
CA ASP A 191 -19.70 17.77 5.36
C ASP A 191 -20.08 17.81 3.87
N ASP A 192 -19.74 18.90 3.17
CA ASP A 192 -19.94 19.01 1.72
C ASP A 192 -19.12 17.97 0.95
N LEU A 193 -17.86 17.74 1.36
CA LEU A 193 -17.00 16.70 0.79
C LEU A 193 -17.62 15.30 0.98
N LEU A 194 -18.14 15.00 2.17
CA LEU A 194 -18.82 13.73 2.43
C LEU A 194 -20.09 13.58 1.59
N LEU A 195 -20.87 14.65 1.39
CA LEU A 195 -22.05 14.63 0.52
C LEU A 195 -21.69 14.35 -0.95
N GLU A 196 -20.59 14.91 -1.46
CA GLU A 196 -20.10 14.62 -2.80
C GLU A 196 -19.66 13.15 -2.93
N MET A 197 -18.89 12.65 -1.96
CA MET A 197 -18.52 11.24 -1.90
C MET A 197 -19.75 10.32 -1.84
N GLU A 198 -20.78 10.68 -1.07
CA GLU A 198 -22.03 9.92 -0.93
C GLU A 198 -22.80 9.87 -2.25
N ARG A 199 -22.85 10.99 -2.97
CA ARG A 199 -23.43 11.08 -4.30
C ARG A 199 -22.71 10.16 -5.28
N THR A 200 -21.38 10.19 -5.31
CA THR A 200 -20.59 9.28 -6.16
C THR A 200 -20.84 7.82 -5.78
N TYR A 201 -20.84 7.52 -4.48
CA TYR A 201 -21.13 6.18 -3.96
C TYR A 201 -22.49 5.69 -4.46
N ASN A 202 -23.55 6.46 -4.26
CA ASN A 202 -24.92 6.09 -4.63
C ASN A 202 -25.13 5.97 -6.15
N ASN A 203 -24.51 6.83 -6.94
CA ASN A 203 -24.67 6.83 -8.40
C ASN A 203 -23.98 5.64 -9.08
N TYR A 204 -22.86 5.17 -8.52
CA TYR A 204 -22.02 4.17 -9.17
C TYR A 204 -21.92 2.84 -8.39
N TYR A 205 -22.62 2.71 -7.25
CA TYR A 205 -22.57 1.51 -6.41
C TYR A 205 -22.78 0.23 -7.23
N GLY A 206 -21.86 -0.71 -7.09
CA GLY A 206 -21.91 -2.00 -7.78
C GLY A 206 -21.38 -2.00 -9.22
N ILE A 207 -21.02 -0.84 -9.79
CA ILE A 207 -20.35 -0.80 -11.10
C ILE A 207 -18.93 -1.33 -10.96
N THR A 208 -18.61 -2.39 -11.70
CA THR A 208 -17.27 -2.96 -11.76
C THR A 208 -16.29 -1.98 -12.43
N ASN A 209 -15.26 -1.57 -11.69
CA ASN A 209 -14.17 -0.74 -12.18
C ASN A 209 -12.85 -1.10 -11.48
N SER A 210 -11.72 -0.52 -11.88
CA SER A 210 -10.40 -0.89 -11.32
C SER A 210 -10.05 -0.29 -9.96
N GLU A 211 -10.73 0.77 -9.53
CA GLU A 211 -10.34 1.52 -8.32
C GLU A 211 -11.25 1.23 -7.13
N ILE A 212 -12.56 1.14 -7.35
CA ILE A 212 -13.52 1.03 -6.26
C ILE A 212 -13.82 -0.44 -5.98
N THR A 213 -13.48 -0.86 -4.76
CA THR A 213 -13.85 -2.16 -4.21
C THR A 213 -15.04 -1.98 -3.29
N TRP A 214 -16.26 -2.07 -3.84
CA TRP A 214 -17.51 -1.72 -3.14
C TRP A 214 -17.78 -2.43 -1.81
N ASN A 215 -17.12 -3.56 -1.56
CA ASN A 215 -17.25 -4.38 -0.35
C ASN A 215 -16.06 -4.28 0.61
N CYS A 216 -15.09 -3.37 0.38
CA CYS A 216 -14.00 -3.16 1.35
C CYS A 216 -14.46 -2.43 2.61
N PHE A 217 -15.53 -1.63 2.48
CA PHE A 217 -16.28 -1.07 3.58
C PHE A 217 -17.64 -1.78 3.68
N THR A 218 -18.24 -1.76 4.87
CA THR A 218 -19.56 -2.36 5.12
C THR A 218 -20.67 -1.52 4.48
N ASP A 219 -20.58 -0.19 4.61
CA ASP A 219 -21.53 0.80 4.13
C ASP A 219 -20.85 2.17 4.02
N PHE A 220 -21.59 3.17 3.54
CA PHE A 220 -21.09 4.54 3.45
C PHE A 220 -20.88 5.20 4.82
N GLU A 221 -21.62 4.79 5.85
CA GLU A 221 -21.43 5.30 7.22
C GLU A 221 -20.07 4.90 7.78
N GLN A 222 -19.54 3.73 7.42
CA GLN A 222 -18.17 3.34 7.74
C GLN A 222 -17.13 4.22 7.03
N ILE A 223 -17.41 4.63 5.79
CA ILE A 223 -16.55 5.58 5.05
C ILE A 223 -16.51 6.93 5.79
N LYS A 224 -17.66 7.45 6.24
CA LYS A 224 -17.72 8.70 7.03
C LYS A 224 -16.85 8.62 8.28
N ARG A 225 -16.96 7.55 9.07
CA ARG A 225 -16.16 7.35 10.30
C ARG A 225 -14.66 7.23 10.02
N PHE A 226 -14.27 6.58 8.92
CA PHE A 226 -12.89 6.55 8.46
C PHE A 226 -12.38 7.96 8.08
N MET A 227 -13.17 8.70 7.29
CA MET A 227 -12.81 10.05 6.83
C MET A 227 -12.63 11.04 7.99
N ILE A 228 -13.42 10.93 9.07
CA ILE A 228 -13.23 11.72 10.30
C ILE A 228 -11.82 11.55 10.89
N CYS A 229 -11.20 10.38 10.69
CA CYS A 229 -9.90 10.04 11.23
C CYS A 229 -8.72 10.39 10.30
N CYS A 230 -8.96 10.61 9.01
CA CYS A 230 -7.91 10.85 8.02
C CYS A 230 -7.82 12.36 7.71
N PRO A 231 -6.75 13.06 8.12
CA PRO A 231 -6.59 14.46 7.78
C PRO A 231 -6.58 14.66 6.25
N ILE A 232 -7.33 15.64 5.74
CA ILE A 232 -7.46 15.90 4.30
C ILE A 232 -6.12 16.11 3.61
N ALA A 233 -5.20 16.85 4.22
CA ALA A 233 -3.85 17.05 3.69
C ALA A 233 -3.08 15.72 3.52
N VAL A 234 -3.25 14.79 4.47
CA VAL A 234 -2.62 13.46 4.40
C VAL A 234 -3.27 12.61 3.31
N LEU A 235 -4.61 12.64 3.21
CA LEU A 235 -5.33 11.93 2.15
C LEU A 235 -4.88 12.41 0.77
N CYS A 236 -4.80 13.73 0.57
CA CYS A 236 -4.28 14.31 -0.67
C CYS A 236 -2.84 13.88 -0.93
N ALA A 237 -1.96 13.87 0.07
CA ALA A 237 -0.59 13.39 -0.08
C ALA A 237 -0.52 11.91 -0.51
N ILE A 238 -1.35 11.04 0.07
CA ILE A 238 -1.46 9.63 -0.30
C ILE A 238 -1.89 9.48 -1.76
N ILE A 239 -2.95 10.18 -2.17
CA ILE A 239 -3.47 10.10 -3.54
C ILE A 239 -2.46 10.67 -4.54
N ARG A 240 -1.80 11.80 -4.23
CA ARG A 240 -0.72 12.36 -5.06
C ARG A 240 0.41 11.35 -5.28
N ARG A 241 0.85 10.67 -4.22
CA ARG A 241 1.86 9.61 -4.31
C ARG A 241 1.37 8.43 -5.15
N LEU A 242 0.10 8.06 -5.02
CA LEU A 242 -0.51 7.00 -5.81
C LEU A 242 -0.50 7.37 -7.30
N ILE A 243 -1.08 8.50 -7.70
CA ILE A 243 -1.32 8.80 -9.13
C ILE A 243 -0.05 9.20 -9.90
N THR A 244 0.94 9.82 -9.25
CA THR A 244 2.17 10.29 -9.91
C THR A 244 3.01 9.14 -10.48
N ASP A 245 2.99 7.97 -9.84
CA ASP A 245 3.62 6.74 -10.33
C ASP A 245 2.75 5.52 -10.05
N TYR A 246 1.51 5.56 -10.58
CA TYR A 246 0.44 4.62 -10.27
C TYR A 246 0.85 3.16 -10.32
N ARG A 247 1.53 2.72 -11.39
CA ARG A 247 2.01 1.33 -11.49
C ARG A 247 2.89 0.90 -10.31
N ASN A 248 3.77 1.80 -9.86
CA ASN A 248 4.72 1.49 -8.80
C ASN A 248 4.07 1.63 -7.42
N CYS A 249 3.19 2.61 -7.23
CA CYS A 249 2.58 2.95 -5.94
C CYS A 249 1.25 2.25 -5.64
N ARG A 250 0.51 1.73 -6.63
CA ARG A 250 -0.81 1.07 -6.44
C ARG A 250 -0.83 -0.20 -5.58
N SER A 251 0.32 -0.65 -5.08
CA SER A 251 0.39 -1.86 -4.26
C SER A 251 1.44 -1.73 -3.16
N GLY A 252 1.35 -2.62 -2.17
CA GLY A 252 2.20 -2.60 -0.99
C GLY A 252 1.70 -1.66 0.11
N PHE A 253 0.45 -1.21 0.05
CA PHE A 253 -0.20 -0.64 1.23
C PHE A 253 -0.24 -1.67 2.37
N PRO A 254 -0.21 -1.24 3.64
CA PRO A 254 -0.26 -2.15 4.77
C PRO A 254 -1.56 -2.97 4.84
N ASP A 255 -1.48 -4.21 5.33
CA ASP A 255 -2.62 -5.14 5.38
C ASP A 255 -3.85 -4.54 6.09
N LEU A 256 -3.63 -3.91 7.25
CA LEU A 256 -4.69 -3.34 8.06
C LEU A 256 -4.69 -1.81 8.00
N THR A 257 -5.88 -1.24 7.92
CA THR A 257 -6.15 0.16 8.29
C THR A 257 -7.16 0.16 9.42
N ILE A 258 -6.80 0.75 10.55
CA ILE A 258 -7.57 0.73 11.81
C ILE A 258 -7.78 2.15 12.32
N TRP A 259 -8.95 2.44 12.89
CA TRP A 259 -9.29 3.79 13.33
C TRP A 259 -10.21 3.83 14.56
N ASN A 260 -10.29 5.02 15.14
CA ASN A 260 -11.25 5.38 16.18
C ASN A 260 -11.68 6.82 15.92
N ASP A 261 -12.89 6.99 15.41
CA ASP A 261 -13.53 8.26 15.06
C ASP A 261 -13.72 9.17 16.27
N GLU A 262 -14.18 8.62 17.41
CA GLU A 262 -14.33 9.40 18.64
C GLU A 262 -13.00 9.99 19.15
N LYS A 263 -11.90 9.24 19.00
CA LYS A 263 -10.56 9.66 19.43
C LYS A 263 -9.73 10.27 18.31
N LYS A 264 -10.26 10.34 17.09
CA LYS A 264 -9.55 10.74 15.86
C LYS A 264 -8.20 10.05 15.68
N LEU A 265 -8.17 8.73 15.93
CA LEU A 265 -6.97 7.91 15.75
C LEU A 265 -7.04 7.18 14.41
N LEU A 266 -5.94 7.17 13.67
CA LEU A 266 -5.76 6.40 12.46
C LEU A 266 -4.40 5.72 12.49
N ALA A 267 -4.36 4.43 12.17
CA ALA A 267 -3.14 3.69 12.02
C ALA A 267 -3.21 2.73 10.83
N VAL A 268 -2.05 2.49 10.22
CA VAL A 268 -1.83 1.46 9.20
C VAL A 268 -0.85 0.43 9.74
N VAL A 269 -1.18 -0.85 9.57
CA VAL A 269 -0.43 -1.94 10.19
C VAL A 269 -0.16 -3.02 9.16
N GLU A 270 1.12 -3.29 8.95
CA GLU A 270 1.57 -4.42 8.15
C GLU A 270 1.79 -5.62 9.06
N VAL A 271 1.13 -6.74 8.77
CA VAL A 271 1.13 -7.92 9.62
C VAL A 271 2.10 -8.94 9.07
N LYS A 272 2.99 -9.44 9.94
CA LYS A 272 4.01 -10.41 9.55
C LYS A 272 3.95 -11.65 10.42
N GLY A 273 3.67 -12.78 9.77
CA GLY A 273 3.80 -14.10 10.36
C GLY A 273 5.25 -14.52 10.60
N PRO A 274 5.49 -15.68 11.23
CA PRO A 274 6.82 -16.19 11.49
C PRO A 274 7.63 -16.40 10.20
N GLY A 275 8.77 -15.70 10.09
CA GLY A 275 9.69 -15.81 8.95
C GLY A 275 9.36 -14.92 7.76
N ASP A 276 8.21 -14.23 7.77
CA ASP A 276 7.85 -13.30 6.71
C ASP A 276 8.62 -11.97 6.81
N LYS A 277 8.89 -11.34 5.67
CA LYS A 277 9.66 -10.10 5.56
C LYS A 277 8.83 -9.04 4.84
N LEU A 278 9.06 -7.78 5.17
CA LEU A 278 8.51 -6.67 4.41
C LEU A 278 9.01 -6.69 2.97
N SER A 279 8.10 -6.52 2.02
CA SER A 279 8.45 -6.21 0.65
C SER A 279 8.99 -4.77 0.55
N THR A 280 9.69 -4.47 -0.54
CA THR A 280 10.19 -3.10 -0.80
C THR A 280 9.06 -2.09 -0.88
N LYS A 281 7.92 -2.44 -1.49
CA LYS A 281 6.76 -1.54 -1.58
C LYS A 281 6.12 -1.27 -0.21
N GLN A 282 6.02 -2.29 0.65
CA GLN A 282 5.51 -2.14 2.01
C GLN A 282 6.37 -1.21 2.85
N ARG A 283 7.70 -1.33 2.78
CA ARG A 283 8.61 -0.38 3.45
C ARG A 283 8.38 1.06 2.97
N LEU A 284 8.24 1.26 1.66
CA LEU A 284 8.02 2.57 1.07
C LEU A 284 6.69 3.19 1.51
N TRP A 285 5.61 2.40 1.60
CA TRP A 285 4.33 2.89 2.09
C TRP A 285 4.36 3.17 3.60
N LEU A 286 4.88 2.25 4.42
CA LEU A 286 4.98 2.46 5.87
C LEU A 286 5.80 3.70 6.22
N SER A 287 6.94 3.89 5.55
CA SER A 287 7.76 5.11 5.73
C SER A 287 6.99 6.35 5.28
N PHE A 288 6.25 6.28 4.17
CA PHE A 288 5.44 7.41 3.71
C PHE A 288 4.37 7.80 4.73
N PHE A 289 3.59 6.83 5.24
CA PHE A 289 2.57 7.09 6.27
C PHE A 289 3.17 7.71 7.53
N LYS A 290 4.31 7.18 7.99
CA LYS A 290 5.02 7.72 9.15
C LYS A 290 5.45 9.18 8.94
N ASN A 291 5.98 9.50 7.76
CA ASN A 291 6.38 10.87 7.40
C ASN A 291 5.18 11.83 7.30
N GLN A 292 3.97 11.30 7.06
CA GLN A 292 2.70 12.05 7.12
C GLN A 292 2.10 12.14 8.54
N ASN A 293 2.86 11.75 9.57
CA ASN A 293 2.42 11.67 10.97
C ASN A 293 1.24 10.72 11.21
N ILE A 294 1.05 9.72 10.34
CA ILE A 294 0.12 8.62 10.58
C ILE A 294 0.86 7.49 11.29
N MET A 295 0.23 6.91 12.31
CA MET A 295 0.78 5.76 13.01
C MET A 295 0.96 4.59 12.04
N ALA A 296 2.21 4.21 11.76
CA ALA A 296 2.55 3.16 10.81
C ALA A 296 3.58 2.21 11.43
N HIS A 297 3.23 0.94 11.56
CA HIS A 297 4.12 -0.05 12.20
C HIS A 297 3.90 -1.46 11.67
N VAL A 298 4.86 -2.33 11.98
CA VAL A 298 4.81 -3.75 11.63
C VAL A 298 4.35 -4.55 12.85
N CYS A 299 3.28 -5.32 12.70
CA CYS A 299 2.80 -6.25 13.72
C CYS A 299 3.31 -7.66 13.44
N HIS A 300 4.28 -8.11 14.23
CA HIS A 300 4.77 -9.48 14.17
C HIS A 300 3.90 -10.39 15.04
N VAL A 301 3.30 -11.40 14.42
CA VAL A 301 2.50 -12.39 15.12
C VAL A 301 3.32 -13.66 15.31
N SER A 302 3.59 -13.98 16.57
CA SER A 302 4.29 -15.19 16.96
C SER A 302 3.31 -16.24 17.51
N ALA A 303 3.67 -17.51 17.34
CA ALA A 303 2.89 -18.61 17.88
C ALA A 303 2.97 -18.63 19.43
N ARG A 304 1.82 -18.67 20.10
CA ARG A 304 1.75 -19.04 21.52
C ARG A 304 1.94 -20.55 21.61
N ASN A 305 3.04 -20.98 22.22
CA ASN A 305 3.30 -22.40 22.44
C ASN A 305 2.27 -22.94 23.47
N PRO A 306 1.43 -23.94 23.14
CA PRO A 306 0.35 -24.38 24.03
C PRO A 306 0.83 -24.96 25.36
N ARG A 307 2.13 -25.25 25.52
CA ARG A 307 2.73 -25.78 26.76
C ARG A 307 3.07 -24.73 27.82
N LYS A 308 2.71 -23.46 27.62
CA LYS A 308 2.78 -22.38 28.63
C LYS A 308 1.38 -21.75 28.78
N LEU A 309 0.50 -22.49 29.45
CA LEU A 309 -0.66 -21.93 30.12
C LEU A 309 -0.24 -21.75 31.58
N ASP A 310 -0.38 -20.52 32.09
CA ASP A 310 -0.31 -20.25 33.53
C ASP A 310 -1.47 -20.93 34.25
#